data_AF-A0A959ZW68-F1
#
_entry.id   AF-A0A959ZW68-F1
#
_cell.length_a   1.000
_cell.length_b   1.000
_cell.length_c   1.000
_cell.angle_alpha   90.00
_cell.angle_beta   90.00
_cell.angle_gamma   90.00
#
_symmetry.space_group_name_H-M   'P 1'
#
loop_
_entity.id
_entity.type
_entity.pdbx_description
1 polymer ?
#
loop_
_entity_poly.entity_id
_entity_poly.type
_entity_poly.pdbx_seq_one_letter_code
_entity_poly.pdbx_strand_id
1 'polypeptide(L)'
;MPAPTFRVHRAAPVLLCACLLALTMASLAEARPKTTAADLRVVDSGNRTLTEGTQLTGPVKVKTDPKATCFGPGTGGSGDRVSVPGSTALGQLANAGKSNRAVSPLGITDFFDFGLGICRIGSAVSPQSGYWYLKVDHEASFSGADQTKVRPGDEILWYLIEDYNDPVPDELVLRAPATADPGRPFEVEVISRADDGEASPAAGASVTGADAPTDDRGRTTVTVDGRTADLVASRAGSIVSNEEIVCTRALRNCPAGYATTVAGTGKADRIRAGKASERILAGGGKDRIDARRGKAPDRINCGPGRDRLVLPKHSGSKYRSCERVKHRG
;
A
#
# COMPACT_ATOMS: atom_id res chain seq x y z
N MET A 1 19.87 89.08 -3.69
CA MET A 1 20.91 88.79 -4.68
C MET A 1 20.85 87.30 -5.02
N PRO A 2 20.87 86.94 -6.31
CA PRO A 2 20.42 85.64 -6.81
C PRO A 2 21.57 84.62 -6.96
N ALA A 3 21.24 83.33 -6.82
CA ALA A 3 22.09 82.22 -7.24
C ALA A 3 21.79 81.86 -8.71
N PRO A 4 22.78 81.38 -9.48
CA PRO A 4 22.69 81.30 -10.93
C PRO A 4 22.06 79.99 -11.43
N THR A 5 21.46 80.16 -12.60
CA THR A 5 20.96 79.22 -13.60
C THR A 5 21.84 78.01 -13.88
N PHE A 6 21.22 76.83 -14.06
CA PHE A 6 21.71 75.80 -14.99
C PHE A 6 20.62 75.32 -15.93
N ARG A 7 21.06 75.12 -17.18
CA ARG A 7 20.27 74.98 -18.41
C ARG A 7 19.60 73.62 -18.56
N VAL A 8 18.46 73.69 -19.22
CA VAL A 8 17.68 72.60 -19.81
C VAL A 8 18.38 72.06 -21.07
N HIS A 9 18.46 70.74 -21.21
CA HIS A 9 18.52 70.10 -22.53
C HIS A 9 17.25 69.25 -22.74
N ARG A 10 16.56 69.57 -23.83
CA ARG A 10 15.42 68.84 -24.40
C ARG A 10 15.94 67.73 -25.32
N ALA A 11 15.32 66.56 -25.26
CA ALA A 11 15.05 65.66 -26.39
C ALA A 11 13.94 64.70 -25.92
N ALA A 12 12.68 65.00 -26.22
CA ALA A 12 11.92 64.56 -27.40
C ALA A 12 11.18 63.22 -27.15
N PRO A 13 9.93 63.10 -27.62
CA PRO A 13 8.94 62.16 -27.10
C PRO A 13 8.87 60.87 -27.91
N VAL A 14 8.59 59.73 -27.27
CA VAL A 14 8.14 58.53 -27.97
C VAL A 14 6.79 58.09 -27.41
N LEU A 15 5.84 58.17 -28.33
CA LEU A 15 4.49 57.62 -28.35
C LEU A 15 4.44 56.14 -27.95
N LEU A 16 3.22 55.74 -27.54
CA LEU A 16 2.51 54.49 -27.87
C LEU A 16 2.29 53.43 -26.79
N CYS A 17 1.02 53.00 -26.80
CA CYS A 17 0.47 51.70 -26.41
C CYS A 17 0.15 51.44 -24.94
N ALA A 18 -1.06 51.86 -24.59
CA ALA A 18 -1.96 51.08 -23.75
C ALA A 18 -2.02 49.62 -24.25
N CYS A 19 -1.48 48.69 -23.47
CA CYS A 19 -1.79 47.27 -23.58
C CYS A 19 -2.56 46.87 -22.32
N LEU A 20 -3.87 46.68 -22.48
CA LEU A 20 -4.71 45.94 -21.56
C LEU A 20 -4.06 44.58 -21.26
N LEU A 21 -3.52 44.42 -20.06
CA LEU A 21 -3.20 43.11 -19.50
C LEU A 21 -4.51 42.42 -19.10
N ALA A 22 -5.19 41.86 -20.09
CA ALA A 22 -6.15 40.79 -19.86
C ALA A 22 -5.38 39.60 -19.26
N LEU A 23 -5.39 39.50 -17.92
CA LEU A 23 -5.00 38.31 -17.19
C LEU A 23 -5.95 37.18 -17.59
N THR A 24 -5.62 36.50 -18.69
CA THR A 24 -6.14 35.17 -18.99
C THR A 24 -5.68 34.28 -17.84
N MET A 25 -6.56 34.02 -16.88
CA MET A 25 -6.42 32.88 -15.99
C MET A 25 -6.47 31.63 -16.84
N ALA A 26 -5.31 31.24 -17.38
CA ALA A 26 -5.10 29.88 -17.82
C ALA A 26 -5.39 29.03 -16.59
N SER A 27 -6.52 28.33 -16.60
CA SER A 27 -6.82 27.29 -15.64
C SER A 27 -5.62 26.34 -15.66
N LEU A 28 -4.73 26.48 -14.68
CA LEU A 28 -3.74 25.46 -14.38
C LEU A 28 -4.59 24.21 -14.13
N ALA A 29 -4.62 23.32 -15.13
CA ALA A 29 -5.15 22.00 -14.92
C ALA A 29 -4.24 21.39 -13.86
N GLU A 30 -4.64 21.49 -12.59
CA GLU A 30 -3.93 20.88 -11.48
C GLU A 30 -3.68 19.43 -11.89
N ALA A 31 -2.40 19.11 -12.09
CA ALA A 31 -1.99 17.76 -12.39
C ALA A 31 -2.52 16.90 -11.25
N ARG A 32 -3.54 16.09 -11.55
CA ARG A 32 -4.20 15.28 -10.52
C ARG A 32 -3.12 14.48 -9.79
N PRO A 33 -3.12 14.47 -8.45
CA PRO A 33 -2.10 13.74 -7.71
C PRO A 33 -2.11 12.30 -8.19
N LYS A 34 -0.96 11.86 -8.71
CA LYS A 34 -0.76 10.51 -9.19
C LYS A 34 -0.77 9.60 -7.96
N THR A 35 -1.67 8.63 -7.94
CA THR A 35 -1.60 7.55 -6.95
C THR A 35 -0.57 6.51 -7.36
N THR A 36 0.01 5.86 -6.36
CA THR A 36 1.07 4.86 -6.51
C THR A 36 0.56 3.53 -5.99
N ALA A 37 0.63 2.47 -6.79
CA ALA A 37 0.32 1.11 -6.36
C ALA A 37 1.58 0.46 -5.78
N ALA A 38 1.48 -0.05 -4.55
CA ALA A 38 2.52 -0.79 -3.83
C ALA A 38 1.84 -1.83 -2.94
N ASP A 39 2.57 -2.86 -2.56
CA ASP A 39 2.05 -3.88 -1.68
C ASP A 39 2.07 -3.40 -0.23
N LEU A 40 1.08 -3.84 0.55
CA LEU A 40 0.90 -3.50 1.95
C LEU A 40 0.62 -4.76 2.73
N ARG A 41 1.47 -5.03 3.71
CA ARG A 41 1.29 -6.09 4.69
C ARG A 41 1.31 -5.48 6.09
N VAL A 42 0.34 -5.84 6.92
CA VAL A 42 0.27 -5.38 8.31
C VAL A 42 0.10 -6.60 9.20
N VAL A 43 1.00 -6.76 10.16
CA VAL A 43 1.07 -7.90 11.06
C VAL A 43 1.08 -7.38 12.50
N ASP A 44 0.23 -7.94 13.36
CA ASP A 44 0.23 -7.60 14.80
C ASP A 44 1.30 -8.40 15.58
N SER A 45 1.46 -8.09 16.87
CA SER A 45 2.44 -8.74 17.75
C SER A 45 2.17 -10.23 17.97
N GLY A 46 0.94 -10.68 17.71
CA GLY A 46 0.57 -12.10 17.73
C GLY A 46 0.89 -12.83 16.42
N ASN A 47 1.64 -12.21 15.51
CA ASN A 47 1.94 -12.73 14.18
C ASN A 47 0.70 -12.98 13.31
N ARG A 48 -0.39 -12.23 13.55
CA ARG A 48 -1.59 -12.28 12.70
C ARG A 48 -1.54 -11.17 11.65
N THR A 49 -1.66 -11.56 10.39
CA THR A 49 -1.81 -10.64 9.26
C THR A 49 -3.19 -9.97 9.30
N LEU A 50 -3.22 -8.65 9.50
CA LEU A 50 -4.43 -7.82 9.48
C LEU A 50 -4.86 -7.46 8.05
N THR A 51 -3.90 -7.25 7.16
CA THR A 51 -4.14 -7.03 5.74
C THR A 51 -2.93 -7.42 4.92
N GLU A 52 -3.19 -7.89 3.70
CA GLU A 52 -2.18 -8.12 2.68
C GLU A 52 -2.75 -7.85 1.28
N GLY A 53 -1.94 -7.27 0.40
CA GLY A 53 -2.26 -7.04 -1.00
C GLY A 53 -1.83 -5.66 -1.49
N THR A 54 -2.17 -5.35 -2.74
CA THR A 54 -1.81 -4.09 -3.36
C THR A 54 -2.72 -2.96 -2.90
N GLN A 55 -2.16 -1.90 -2.33
CA GLN A 55 -2.87 -0.70 -1.93
C GLN A 55 -2.32 0.51 -2.68
N LEU A 56 -3.20 1.21 -3.40
CA LEU A 56 -2.85 2.50 -3.98
C LEU A 56 -2.75 3.55 -2.88
N THR A 57 -1.73 4.40 -2.97
CA THR A 57 -1.49 5.49 -2.03
C THR A 57 -1.34 6.82 -2.75
N GLY A 58 -1.59 7.90 -2.03
CA GLY A 58 -1.52 9.28 -2.48
C GLY A 58 -1.92 10.22 -1.35
N PRO A 59 -1.99 11.54 -1.63
CA PRO A 59 -2.24 12.53 -0.60
C PRO A 59 -3.54 12.25 0.18
N VAL A 60 -3.45 12.30 1.51
CA VAL A 60 -4.57 12.00 2.42
C VAL A 60 -4.58 12.94 3.61
N LYS A 61 -5.75 13.13 4.23
CA LYS A 61 -5.88 13.78 5.54
C LYS A 61 -6.20 12.74 6.60
N VAL A 62 -5.28 12.54 7.53
CA VAL A 62 -5.46 11.65 8.67
C VAL A 62 -6.00 12.42 9.86
N LYS A 63 -6.85 11.80 10.68
CA LYS A 63 -7.33 12.40 11.93
C LYS A 63 -6.41 11.93 13.05
N THR A 64 -5.90 12.84 13.86
CA THR A 64 -5.12 12.51 15.05
C THR A 64 -6.07 12.15 16.19
N ASP A 65 -5.61 11.32 17.11
CA ASP A 65 -6.42 10.73 18.17
C ASP A 65 -5.88 11.18 19.53
N PRO A 66 -6.65 11.98 20.31
CA PRO A 66 -6.26 12.37 21.67
C PRO A 66 -6.00 11.19 22.62
N LYS A 67 -6.44 9.98 22.26
CA LYS A 67 -6.18 8.74 23.01
C LYS A 67 -4.95 7.97 22.51
N ALA A 68 -4.25 8.44 21.47
CA ALA A 68 -3.02 7.83 20.97
C ALA A 68 -1.82 8.20 21.86
N THR A 69 -1.81 7.70 23.10
CA THR A 69 -0.81 8.04 24.14
C THR A 69 0.24 6.94 24.31
N CYS A 70 0.60 6.23 23.24
CA CYS A 70 1.60 5.15 23.29
C CYS A 70 3.02 5.65 23.57
N PHE A 71 3.27 6.96 23.51
CA PHE A 71 4.56 7.56 23.91
C PHE A 71 4.55 8.13 25.33
N GLY A 72 3.52 7.79 26.13
CA GLY A 72 3.37 8.23 27.52
C GLY A 72 2.17 9.16 27.73
N PRO A 73 1.81 9.47 28.99
CA PRO A 73 0.74 10.41 29.31
C PRO A 73 0.97 11.77 28.65
N GLY A 74 -0.08 12.37 28.09
CA GLY A 74 -0.01 13.69 27.44
C GLY A 74 0.51 13.68 26.00
N THR A 75 0.92 12.52 25.46
CA THR A 75 1.40 12.38 24.07
C THR A 75 0.31 12.10 23.04
N GLY A 76 -0.95 12.26 23.42
CA GLY A 76 -2.09 12.08 22.51
C GLY A 76 -2.08 13.11 21.38
N GLY A 77 -2.75 12.77 20.28
CA GLY A 77 -2.91 13.71 19.17
C GLY A 77 -3.85 14.87 19.50
N SER A 78 -3.74 15.96 18.77
CA SER A 78 -4.57 17.16 18.87
C SER A 78 -6.07 16.91 18.61
N GLY A 79 -6.42 15.87 17.86
CA GLY A 79 -7.77 15.64 17.34
C GLY A 79 -8.01 16.22 15.94
N ASP A 80 -7.05 16.98 15.42
CA ASP A 80 -7.11 17.66 14.13
C ASP A 80 -6.92 16.72 12.94
N ARG A 81 -7.16 17.28 11.74
CA ARG A 81 -6.89 16.59 10.48
C ARG A 81 -5.59 17.07 9.86
N VAL A 82 -4.54 16.27 10.01
CA VAL A 82 -3.22 16.56 9.44
C VAL A 82 -3.14 16.05 8.00
N SER A 83 -2.50 16.82 7.12
CA SER A 83 -2.31 16.45 5.72
C SER A 83 -1.01 15.66 5.57
N VAL A 84 -1.10 14.47 4.97
CA VAL A 84 0.03 13.63 4.59
C VAL A 84 0.22 13.78 3.07
N PRO A 85 1.25 14.50 2.61
CA PRO A 85 1.39 14.83 1.20
C PRO A 85 2.04 13.69 0.39
N GLY A 86 1.47 13.43 -0.80
CA GLY A 86 2.01 12.48 -1.76
C GLY A 86 1.76 11.01 -1.38
N SER A 87 2.52 10.12 -2.02
CA SER A 87 2.49 8.68 -1.80
C SER A 87 3.49 8.32 -0.70
N THR A 88 3.00 8.11 0.53
CA THR A 88 3.83 7.73 1.68
C THR A 88 3.29 6.45 2.34
N ALA A 89 4.09 5.82 3.20
CA ALA A 89 3.71 4.60 3.92
C ALA A 89 2.49 4.84 4.83
N LEU A 90 2.49 5.93 5.61
CA LEU A 90 1.31 6.33 6.40
C LEU A 90 0.12 6.67 5.50
N GLY A 91 0.37 7.31 4.35
CA GLY A 91 -0.67 7.58 3.37
C GLY A 91 -1.31 6.29 2.83
N GLN A 92 -0.52 5.26 2.59
CA GLN A 92 -0.97 3.95 2.11
C GLN A 92 -1.83 3.28 3.16
N LEU A 93 -1.35 3.21 4.40
CA LEU A 93 -2.06 2.65 5.53
C LEU A 93 -3.40 3.37 5.80
N ALA A 94 -3.41 4.70 5.77
CA ALA A 94 -4.63 5.50 5.93
C ALA A 94 -5.63 5.34 4.78
N ASN A 95 -5.16 5.10 3.56
CA ASN A 95 -6.04 4.75 2.45
C ASN A 95 -6.59 3.33 2.58
N ALA A 96 -5.79 2.36 3.00
CA ALA A 96 -6.24 1.00 3.28
C ALA A 96 -7.36 0.94 4.33
N GLY A 97 -7.27 1.76 5.39
CA GLY A 97 -8.31 1.86 6.42
C GLY A 97 -9.69 2.28 5.91
N LYS A 98 -9.80 2.86 4.70
CA LYS A 98 -11.09 3.22 4.10
C LYS A 98 -11.82 2.02 3.49
N SER A 99 -11.09 1.00 3.07
CA SER A 99 -11.63 -0.21 2.42
C SER A 99 -11.46 -1.47 3.26
N ASN A 100 -10.57 -1.47 4.25
CA ASN A 100 -10.32 -2.58 5.14
C ASN A 100 -10.46 -2.16 6.62
N ARG A 101 -11.46 -2.72 7.31
CA ARG A 101 -11.70 -2.47 8.74
C ARG A 101 -10.65 -3.11 9.65
N ALA A 102 -9.90 -4.12 9.19
CA ALA A 102 -8.86 -4.76 10.01
C ALA A 102 -7.69 -3.81 10.32
N VAL A 103 -7.49 -2.77 9.50
CA VAL A 103 -6.46 -1.73 9.71
C VAL A 103 -7.05 -0.37 10.09
N SER A 104 -8.34 -0.33 10.44
CA SER A 104 -9.04 0.88 10.89
C SER A 104 -9.77 0.63 12.21
N PRO A 105 -9.80 1.58 13.15
CA PRO A 105 -9.25 2.93 13.07
C PRO A 105 -7.71 2.98 13.21
N LEU A 106 -7.11 4.07 12.76
CA LEU A 106 -5.74 4.42 13.13
C LEU A 106 -5.75 5.22 14.44
N GLY A 107 -4.76 5.00 15.29
CA GLY A 107 -4.46 5.87 16.42
C GLY A 107 -3.18 6.63 16.10
N ILE A 108 -3.29 7.90 15.76
CA ILE A 108 -2.16 8.73 15.31
C ILE A 108 -1.99 9.90 16.27
N THR A 109 -0.76 10.21 16.63
CA THR A 109 -0.40 11.41 17.38
C THR A 109 0.43 12.37 16.52
N ASP A 110 0.15 13.65 16.64
CA ASP A 110 0.92 14.78 16.11
C ASP A 110 1.63 15.56 17.23
N PHE A 111 1.92 14.87 18.34
CA PHE A 111 2.65 15.43 19.48
C PHE A 111 4.08 15.89 19.12
N PHE A 112 4.69 15.28 18.10
CA PHE A 112 6.05 15.57 17.68
C PHE A 112 6.11 16.67 16.62
N ASP A 113 7.12 17.54 16.71
CA ASP A 113 7.39 18.58 15.72
C ASP A 113 8.04 18.03 14.43
N PHE A 114 8.61 16.82 14.50
CA PHE A 114 9.30 16.17 13.39
C PHE A 114 8.43 15.18 12.58
N GLY A 115 7.18 14.91 12.97
CA GLY A 115 6.32 13.99 12.23
C GLY A 115 5.15 13.42 13.03
N LEU A 116 4.53 12.36 12.49
CA LEU A 116 3.37 11.69 13.09
C LEU A 116 3.76 10.35 13.72
N GLY A 117 3.31 10.13 14.96
CA GLY A 117 3.44 8.84 15.65
C GLY A 117 2.24 7.94 15.41
N ILE A 118 2.46 6.63 15.31
CA ILE A 118 1.39 5.63 15.15
C ILE A 118 1.31 4.78 16.42
N CYS A 119 0.17 4.79 17.07
CA CYS A 119 -0.12 4.03 18.27
C CYS A 119 -1.06 2.85 18.04
N ARG A 120 -1.84 2.85 16.94
CA ARG A 120 -2.82 1.79 16.69
C ARG A 120 -3.06 1.61 15.20
N ILE A 121 -3.14 0.34 14.80
CA ILE A 121 -3.65 -0.08 13.50
C ILE A 121 -4.77 -1.10 13.75
N GLY A 122 -6.00 -0.73 13.42
CA GLY A 122 -7.17 -1.59 13.65
C GLY A 122 -7.37 -1.87 15.13
N SER A 123 -7.41 -3.15 15.51
CA SER A 123 -7.52 -3.59 16.90
C SER A 123 -6.19 -3.66 17.64
N ALA A 124 -5.05 -3.63 16.93
CA ALA A 124 -3.73 -3.74 17.54
C ALA A 124 -3.24 -2.37 18.03
N VAL A 125 -2.90 -2.27 19.30
CA VAL A 125 -2.46 -1.03 19.97
C VAL A 125 -1.06 -1.24 20.50
N SER A 126 -0.17 -0.30 20.20
CA SER A 126 1.18 -0.31 20.72
C SER A 126 1.18 -0.05 22.23
N PRO A 127 1.83 -0.91 23.03
CA PRO A 127 2.11 -0.58 24.42
C PRO A 127 3.08 0.60 24.50
N GLN A 128 3.28 1.16 25.70
CA GLN A 128 4.22 2.26 25.91
C GLN A 128 5.69 1.85 25.72
N SER A 129 5.96 0.56 25.87
CA SER A 129 7.25 -0.07 25.59
C SER A 129 7.42 -0.42 24.11
N GLY A 130 6.37 -0.35 23.29
CA GLY A 130 6.38 -0.87 21.93
C GLY A 130 6.30 0.21 20.86
N TYR A 131 6.38 -0.22 19.60
CA TYR A 131 6.17 0.65 18.45
C TYR A 131 5.74 -0.14 17.20
N TRP A 132 5.13 0.57 16.25
CA TRP A 132 4.89 0.04 14.92
C TRP A 132 6.15 0.17 14.07
N TYR A 133 6.73 -0.98 13.75
CA TYR A 133 7.89 -1.09 12.89
C TYR A 133 7.52 -1.06 11.42
N LEU A 134 8.36 -0.41 10.60
CA LEU A 134 8.14 -0.22 9.17
C LEU A 134 9.33 -0.73 8.36
N LYS A 135 9.06 -1.64 7.43
CA LYS A 135 9.99 -2.04 6.39
C LYS A 135 9.51 -1.62 5.00
N VAL A 136 10.45 -1.30 4.13
CA VAL A 136 10.26 -1.05 2.70
C VAL A 136 11.19 -1.99 1.93
N ASP A 137 10.64 -2.81 1.05
CA ASP A 137 11.41 -3.80 0.27
C ASP A 137 12.28 -4.71 1.16
N HIS A 138 11.70 -5.13 2.29
CA HIS A 138 12.30 -5.94 3.36
C HIS A 138 13.40 -5.26 4.19
N GLU A 139 13.67 -3.97 3.98
CA GLU A 139 14.67 -3.19 4.73
C GLU A 139 14.01 -2.23 5.72
N ALA A 140 14.64 -2.04 6.88
CA ALA A 140 14.28 -1.05 7.89
C ALA A 140 14.06 0.36 7.30
N SER A 141 12.94 1.00 7.65
CA SER A 141 12.74 2.43 7.35
C SER A 141 13.24 3.30 8.50
N PHE A 142 14.25 4.14 8.23
CA PHE A 142 14.77 5.11 9.20
C PHE A 142 14.11 6.50 9.12
N SER A 143 13.05 6.65 8.32
CA SER A 143 12.25 7.86 8.24
C SER A 143 10.86 7.64 8.83
N GLY A 144 10.26 8.70 9.38
CA GLY A 144 8.86 8.66 9.80
C GLY A 144 7.96 8.27 8.63
N ALA A 145 6.94 7.46 8.89
CA ALA A 145 6.12 6.87 7.83
C ALA A 145 5.30 7.88 7.00
N ASP A 146 5.06 9.06 7.56
CA ASP A 146 4.48 10.21 6.84
C ASP A 146 5.46 10.83 5.83
N GLN A 147 6.75 10.53 5.96
CA GLN A 147 7.85 11.00 5.11
C GLN A 147 8.39 9.88 4.20
N THR A 148 8.35 8.61 4.63
CA THR A 148 8.75 7.44 3.83
C THR A 148 7.96 7.38 2.54
N LYS A 149 8.62 7.62 1.41
CA LYS A 149 8.00 7.64 0.08
C LYS A 149 7.76 6.23 -0.43
N VAL A 150 6.57 6.03 -0.97
CA VAL A 150 6.18 4.78 -1.62
C VAL A 150 6.24 4.97 -3.14
N ARG A 151 6.97 4.07 -3.80
CA ARG A 151 7.13 4.00 -5.25
C ARG A 151 6.33 2.81 -5.81
N PRO A 152 6.11 2.78 -7.13
CA PRO A 152 5.34 1.70 -7.73
C PRO A 152 6.02 0.35 -7.56
N GLY A 153 5.34 -0.60 -6.92
CA GLY A 153 5.83 -1.96 -6.71
C GLY A 153 6.62 -2.19 -5.43
N ASP A 154 6.80 -1.16 -4.58
CA ASP A 154 7.43 -1.35 -3.27
C ASP A 154 6.62 -2.33 -2.42
N GLU A 155 7.31 -3.09 -1.56
CA GLU A 155 6.70 -3.96 -0.56
C GLU A 155 6.76 -3.28 0.82
N ILE A 156 5.60 -2.89 1.35
CA ILE A 156 5.51 -2.17 2.63
C ILE A 156 5.00 -3.10 3.72
N LEU A 157 5.84 -3.34 4.73
CA LEU A 157 5.48 -4.14 5.90
C LEU A 157 5.36 -3.26 7.15
N TRP A 158 4.26 -3.43 7.87
CA TRP A 158 4.07 -2.94 9.23
C TRP A 158 4.04 -4.11 10.21
N TYR A 159 4.83 -4.05 11.27
CA TYR A 159 4.83 -5.06 12.33
C TYR A 159 4.79 -4.39 13.71
N LEU A 160 4.00 -4.93 14.64
CA LEU A 160 3.96 -4.39 16.00
C LEU A 160 5.02 -5.07 16.88
N ILE A 161 5.98 -4.29 17.36
CA ILE A 161 6.95 -4.70 18.38
C ILE A 161 6.43 -4.23 19.74
N GLU A 162 6.37 -5.12 20.73
CA GLU A 162 5.78 -4.83 22.06
C GLU A 162 6.79 -4.28 23.07
N ASP A 163 8.08 -4.50 22.86
CA ASP A 163 9.16 -3.97 23.69
C ASP A 163 10.31 -3.47 22.81
N TYR A 164 10.72 -2.20 22.98
CA TYR A 164 11.82 -1.60 22.23
C TYR A 164 13.19 -2.18 22.58
N ASN A 165 13.27 -2.98 23.64
CA ASN A 165 14.46 -3.75 23.98
C ASN A 165 14.52 -5.10 23.27
N ASP A 166 13.41 -5.56 22.67
CA ASP A 166 13.41 -6.78 21.88
C ASP A 166 14.20 -6.57 20.59
N PRO A 167 14.99 -7.57 20.16
CA PRO A 167 15.60 -7.53 18.85
C PRO A 167 14.50 -7.51 17.79
N VAL A 168 14.72 -6.74 16.72
CA VAL A 168 13.80 -6.75 15.58
C VAL A 168 13.78 -8.16 14.98
N PRO A 169 12.61 -8.82 14.92
CA PRO A 169 12.51 -10.16 14.37
C PRO A 169 12.74 -10.16 12.86
N ASP A 170 13.43 -11.19 12.36
CA ASP A 170 13.54 -11.43 10.92
C ASP A 170 12.16 -11.55 10.27
N GLU A 171 12.02 -11.02 9.06
CA GLU A 171 10.83 -11.18 8.24
C GLU A 171 10.92 -12.47 7.43
N LEU A 172 9.91 -13.34 7.53
CA LEU A 172 9.80 -14.47 6.60
C LEU A 172 9.21 -14.02 5.27
N VAL A 173 9.72 -14.61 4.19
CA VAL A 173 9.18 -14.49 2.83
C VAL A 173 9.01 -15.89 2.28
N LEU A 174 7.77 -16.23 1.93
CA LEU A 174 7.40 -17.52 1.36
C LEU A 174 7.30 -17.38 -0.16
N ARG A 175 7.83 -18.37 -0.87
CA ARG A 175 7.70 -18.51 -2.33
C ARG A 175 7.12 -19.87 -2.64
N ALA A 176 6.04 -19.88 -3.40
CA ALA A 176 5.39 -21.09 -3.87
C ALA A 176 5.12 -21.02 -5.38
N PRO A 177 4.99 -22.17 -6.06
CA PRO A 177 4.51 -22.17 -7.42
C PRO A 177 3.06 -21.68 -7.47
N ALA A 178 2.75 -20.81 -8.42
CA ALA A 178 1.39 -20.29 -8.61
C ALA A 178 0.35 -21.40 -8.95
N THR A 179 0.82 -22.56 -9.43
CA THR A 179 -0.02 -23.72 -9.73
C THR A 179 0.62 -25.04 -9.30
N ALA A 180 -0.17 -25.98 -8.78
CA ALA A 180 0.25 -27.34 -8.44
C ALA A 180 -0.72 -28.42 -8.96
N ASP A 181 -0.26 -29.67 -8.98
CA ASP A 181 -1.12 -30.83 -9.24
C ASP A 181 -1.80 -31.30 -7.95
N PRO A 182 -3.12 -31.53 -7.94
CA PRO A 182 -3.82 -32.01 -6.75
C PRO A 182 -3.21 -33.32 -6.23
N GLY A 183 -2.95 -33.38 -4.92
CA GLY A 183 -2.38 -34.55 -4.24
C GLY A 183 -0.95 -34.91 -4.66
N ARG A 184 -0.29 -34.05 -5.43
CA ARG A 184 1.13 -34.20 -5.76
C ARG A 184 1.95 -33.23 -4.91
N PRO A 185 3.01 -33.71 -4.25
CA PRO A 185 3.92 -32.85 -3.51
C PRO A 185 4.59 -31.83 -4.45
N PHE A 186 4.76 -30.61 -3.97
CA PHE A 186 5.57 -29.58 -4.61
C PHE A 186 6.43 -28.85 -3.58
N GLU A 187 7.57 -28.33 -4.03
CA GLU A 187 8.52 -27.62 -3.18
C GLU A 187 8.12 -26.16 -3.00
N VAL A 188 8.33 -25.64 -1.79
CA VAL A 188 8.25 -24.22 -1.45
C VAL A 188 9.55 -23.77 -0.78
N GLU A 189 9.85 -22.48 -0.89
CA GLU A 189 11.05 -21.87 -0.31
C GLU A 189 10.64 -20.78 0.69
N VAL A 190 11.27 -20.78 1.87
CA VAL A 190 11.12 -19.76 2.91
C VAL A 190 12.46 -19.08 3.12
N ILE A 191 12.46 -17.75 3.01
CA ILE A 191 13.62 -16.89 3.15
C ILE A 191 13.42 -16.06 4.42
N SER A 192 14.48 -15.92 5.22
CA SER A 192 14.59 -14.98 6.33
C SER A 192 15.17 -13.67 5.78
N ARG A 193 14.56 -12.54 6.15
CA ARG A 193 15.03 -11.19 5.84
C ARG A 193 15.41 -10.49 7.13
N ALA A 194 16.71 -10.28 7.30
CA ALA A 194 17.25 -9.50 8.39
C ALA A 194 16.81 -8.03 8.29
N ASP A 195 17.18 -7.23 9.28
CA ASP A 195 16.71 -5.85 9.38
C ASP A 195 17.19 -4.95 8.23
N ASP A 196 18.40 -5.22 7.75
CA ASP A 196 19.03 -4.57 6.59
C ASP A 196 18.65 -5.21 5.25
N GLY A 197 17.66 -6.13 5.24
CA GLY A 197 17.18 -6.83 4.05
C GLY A 197 18.02 -8.04 3.63
N GLU A 198 19.12 -8.36 4.33
CA GLU A 198 19.95 -9.52 4.02
C GLU A 198 19.10 -10.81 4.01
N ALA A 199 19.26 -11.59 2.94
CA ALA A 199 18.53 -12.85 2.75
C ALA A 199 19.32 -14.03 3.31
N SER A 200 18.66 -14.89 4.07
CA SER A 200 19.18 -16.21 4.42
C SER A 200 18.10 -17.28 4.31
N PRO A 201 18.45 -18.56 4.14
CA PRO A 201 17.48 -19.65 4.23
C PRO A 201 16.81 -19.69 5.60
N ALA A 202 15.48 -19.72 5.64
CA ALA A 202 14.76 -19.81 6.91
C ALA A 202 14.61 -21.27 7.34
N ALA A 203 15.67 -21.90 7.85
CA ALA A 203 15.62 -23.27 8.37
C ALA A 203 14.67 -23.38 9.58
N GLY A 204 13.98 -24.51 9.69
CA GLY A 204 13.05 -24.83 10.79
C GLY A 204 11.73 -24.05 10.77
N ALA A 205 11.42 -23.31 9.70
CA ALA A 205 10.13 -22.65 9.53
C ALA A 205 9.05 -23.68 9.19
N SER A 206 7.88 -23.56 9.82
CA SER A 206 6.69 -24.35 9.48
C SER A 206 5.92 -23.67 8.36
N VAL A 207 5.47 -24.43 7.37
CA VAL A 207 4.60 -23.94 6.29
C VAL A 207 3.25 -24.64 6.37
N THR A 208 2.15 -23.90 6.21
CA THR A 208 0.81 -24.50 6.19
C THR A 208 0.72 -25.57 5.09
N GLY A 209 0.26 -26.77 5.45
CA GLY A 209 0.15 -27.91 4.52
C GLY A 209 1.45 -28.65 4.22
N ALA A 210 2.58 -28.28 4.84
CA ALA A 210 3.80 -29.08 4.80
C ALA A 210 3.81 -30.15 5.90
N ASP A 211 4.37 -31.32 5.58
CA ASP A 211 4.50 -32.43 6.55
C ASP A 211 5.70 -32.24 7.50
N ALA A 212 6.65 -31.39 7.13
CA ALA A 212 7.85 -31.11 7.91
C ALA A 212 8.24 -29.62 7.82
N PRO A 213 8.95 -29.08 8.83
CA PRO A 213 9.59 -27.77 8.74
C PRO A 213 10.61 -27.71 7.59
N THR A 214 11.00 -26.51 7.21
CA THR A 214 12.04 -26.27 6.21
C THR A 214 13.41 -26.81 6.62
N ASP A 215 14.14 -27.31 5.63
CA ASP A 215 15.53 -27.75 5.78
C ASP A 215 16.53 -26.58 5.87
N ASP A 216 17.83 -26.90 5.92
CA ASP A 216 18.92 -25.91 5.98
C ASP A 216 18.99 -24.99 4.75
N ARG A 217 18.29 -25.33 3.66
CA ARG A 217 18.13 -24.49 2.46
C ARG A 217 16.82 -23.72 2.45
N GLY A 218 16.07 -23.73 3.55
CA GLY A 218 14.80 -23.04 3.68
C GLY A 218 13.69 -23.70 2.86
N ARG A 219 13.80 -24.99 2.51
CA ARG A 219 12.84 -25.67 1.62
C ARG A 219 12.05 -26.72 2.36
N THR A 220 10.77 -26.84 2.02
CA THR A 220 9.92 -27.95 2.45
C THR A 220 8.98 -28.35 1.32
N THR A 221 8.30 -29.48 1.49
CA THR A 221 7.33 -30.00 0.55
C THR A 221 5.92 -29.82 1.10
N VAL A 222 5.03 -29.31 0.27
CA VAL A 222 3.61 -29.11 0.56
C VAL A 222 2.80 -30.02 -0.36
N THR A 223 1.71 -30.59 0.18
CA THR A 223 0.72 -31.34 -0.61
C THR A 223 -0.65 -30.70 -0.46
N VAL A 224 -1.31 -30.44 -1.60
CA VAL A 224 -2.63 -29.79 -1.63
C VAL A 224 -3.61 -30.63 -2.43
N ASP A 225 -4.70 -31.07 -1.80
CA ASP A 225 -5.78 -31.81 -2.47
C ASP A 225 -6.94 -30.90 -2.93
N GLY A 226 -7.07 -29.72 -2.30
CA GLY A 226 -8.11 -28.74 -2.61
C GLY A 226 -7.94 -28.08 -3.98
N ARG A 227 -8.89 -27.20 -4.36
CA ARG A 227 -8.79 -26.40 -5.59
C ARG A 227 -7.80 -25.24 -5.48
N THR A 228 -7.62 -24.75 -4.26
CA THR A 228 -6.68 -23.70 -3.86
C THR A 228 -6.16 -24.02 -2.46
N ALA A 229 -4.97 -23.54 -2.14
CA ALA A 229 -4.43 -23.51 -0.80
C ALA A 229 -3.75 -22.17 -0.54
N ASP A 230 -4.05 -21.61 0.62
CA ASP A 230 -3.39 -20.42 1.13
C ASP A 230 -2.23 -20.91 2.00
N LEU A 231 -1.01 -20.56 1.60
CA LEU A 231 0.21 -20.99 2.26
C LEU A 231 0.82 -19.81 3.01
N VAL A 232 1.21 -20.07 4.25
CA VAL A 232 1.91 -19.12 5.11
C VAL A 232 3.00 -19.88 5.85
N ALA A 233 4.17 -19.24 5.98
CA ALA A 233 5.29 -19.71 6.76
C ALA A 233 5.39 -18.96 8.09
N SER A 234 5.70 -19.71 9.15
CA SER A 234 5.88 -19.17 10.50
C SER A 234 7.09 -19.82 11.18
N ARG A 235 7.78 -19.03 12.00
CA ARG A 235 8.88 -19.49 12.86
C ARG A 235 8.87 -18.66 14.13
N ALA A 236 9.09 -19.29 15.29
CA ALA A 236 9.15 -18.58 16.55
C ALA A 236 10.23 -17.48 16.50
N GLY A 237 9.89 -16.28 16.98
CA GLY A 237 10.79 -15.12 16.93
C GLY A 237 10.99 -14.49 15.55
N SER A 238 10.18 -14.84 14.55
CA SER A 238 10.17 -14.20 13.22
C SER A 238 8.80 -13.59 12.92
N ILE A 239 8.77 -12.58 12.05
CA ILE A 239 7.55 -12.06 11.46
C ILE A 239 7.04 -13.09 10.46
N VAL A 240 5.75 -13.45 10.55
CA VAL A 240 5.07 -14.38 9.65
C VAL A 240 5.27 -13.99 8.18
N SER A 241 5.24 -14.96 7.25
CA SER A 241 5.44 -14.68 5.83
C SER A 241 4.26 -14.01 5.14
N ASN A 242 4.51 -13.55 3.91
CA ASN A 242 3.45 -13.23 2.96
C ASN A 242 2.58 -14.48 2.71
N GLU A 243 1.35 -14.25 2.29
CA GLU A 243 0.42 -15.30 1.89
C GLU A 243 0.65 -15.66 0.42
N GLU A 244 0.99 -16.93 0.19
CA GLU A 244 1.11 -17.48 -1.16
C GLU A 244 -0.11 -18.34 -1.47
N ILE A 245 -0.87 -17.98 -2.50
CA ILE A 245 -2.04 -18.77 -2.91
C ILE A 245 -1.68 -19.67 -4.07
N VAL A 246 -1.65 -20.97 -3.81
CA VAL A 246 -1.43 -22.02 -4.81
C VAL A 246 -2.77 -22.49 -5.34
N CYS A 247 -2.96 -22.37 -6.64
CA CYS A 247 -4.13 -22.94 -7.31
C CYS A 247 -3.81 -24.35 -7.83
N THR A 248 -4.74 -25.29 -7.72
CA THR A 248 -4.52 -26.65 -8.24
C THR A 248 -5.25 -26.87 -9.56
N ARG A 249 -4.74 -27.80 -10.39
CA ARG A 249 -5.39 -28.18 -11.66
C ARG A 249 -6.77 -28.84 -11.48
N ALA A 250 -7.21 -29.12 -10.25
CA ALA A 250 -8.61 -29.48 -9.96
C ALA A 250 -9.58 -28.32 -10.21
N LEU A 251 -9.11 -27.07 -10.20
CA LEU A 251 -9.88 -25.91 -10.63
C LEU A 251 -9.83 -25.79 -12.15
N ARG A 252 -11.00 -25.91 -12.81
CA ARG A 252 -11.12 -25.57 -14.24
C ARG A 252 -10.69 -24.11 -14.44
N ASN A 253 -9.69 -23.87 -15.30
CA ASN A 253 -9.08 -22.56 -15.55
C ASN A 253 -8.36 -21.96 -14.33
N CYS A 254 -7.61 -22.78 -13.61
CA CYS A 254 -6.71 -22.37 -12.54
C CYS A 254 -5.82 -21.18 -12.98
N PRO A 255 -6.06 -19.94 -12.48
CA PRO A 255 -5.12 -18.86 -12.72
C PRO A 255 -3.84 -19.14 -11.95
N ALA A 256 -2.71 -18.74 -12.52
CA ALA A 256 -1.49 -18.57 -11.75
C ALA A 256 -1.77 -17.48 -10.68
N GLY A 257 -1.95 -17.88 -9.42
CA GLY A 257 -2.32 -17.01 -8.30
C GLY A 257 -3.84 -16.79 -8.20
N TYR A 258 -4.39 -16.93 -6.99
CA TYR A 258 -5.77 -16.54 -6.68
C TYR A 258 -5.81 -15.15 -6.02
N ALA A 259 -7.01 -14.64 -5.75
CA ALA A 259 -7.33 -13.23 -5.51
C ALA A 259 -6.46 -12.45 -4.52
N THR A 260 -5.41 -11.81 -5.02
CA THR A 260 -4.85 -10.63 -4.35
C THR A 260 -5.90 -9.52 -4.36
N THR A 261 -5.95 -8.78 -3.26
CA THR A 261 -6.81 -7.61 -3.16
C THR A 261 -6.05 -6.42 -3.73
N VAL A 262 -6.66 -5.71 -4.67
CA VAL A 262 -6.14 -4.44 -5.19
C VAL A 262 -7.10 -3.34 -4.75
N ALA A 263 -6.67 -2.51 -3.81
CA ALA A 263 -7.49 -1.46 -3.22
C ALA A 263 -7.00 -0.07 -3.67
N GLY A 264 -7.95 0.76 -4.10
CA GLY A 264 -7.74 2.14 -4.48
C GLY A 264 -7.85 3.11 -3.30
N THR A 265 -8.00 4.38 -3.62
CA THR A 265 -8.06 5.51 -2.70
C THR A 265 -9.44 6.19 -2.75
N GLY A 266 -9.57 7.35 -2.09
CA GLY A 266 -10.72 8.25 -2.29
C GLY A 266 -10.50 9.28 -3.40
N LYS A 267 -9.55 9.05 -4.30
CA LYS A 267 -9.14 9.95 -5.39
C LYS A 267 -9.23 9.21 -6.72
N ALA A 268 -9.03 9.93 -7.82
CA ALA A 268 -9.08 9.34 -9.17
C ALA A 268 -7.87 8.43 -9.42
N ASP A 269 -8.11 7.13 -9.41
CA ASP A 269 -7.11 6.10 -9.53
C ASP A 269 -6.92 5.56 -10.94
N ARG A 270 -5.74 4.99 -11.19
CA ARG A 270 -5.44 4.20 -12.39
C ARG A 270 -5.03 2.81 -11.96
N ILE A 271 -5.98 1.89 -12.01
CA ILE A 271 -5.80 0.51 -11.59
C ILE A 271 -5.60 -0.35 -12.83
N ARG A 272 -4.56 -1.18 -12.79
CA ARG A 272 -4.31 -2.17 -13.83
C ARG A 272 -4.38 -3.55 -13.19
N ALA A 273 -5.34 -4.35 -13.61
CA ALA A 273 -5.44 -5.71 -13.13
C ALA A 273 -4.25 -6.54 -13.63
N GLY A 274 -3.83 -7.49 -12.80
CA GLY A 274 -2.81 -8.49 -13.10
C GLY A 274 -3.32 -9.57 -14.05
N LYS A 275 -2.62 -10.71 -14.04
CA LYS A 275 -2.99 -11.90 -14.83
C LYS A 275 -3.86 -12.87 -14.04
N ALA A 276 -3.68 -12.89 -12.73
CA ALA A 276 -4.44 -13.68 -11.76
C ALA A 276 -5.89 -13.20 -11.68
N SER A 277 -6.75 -13.99 -11.05
CA SER A 277 -8.05 -13.49 -10.58
C SER A 277 -7.77 -12.48 -9.47
N GLU A 278 -8.40 -11.31 -9.46
CA GLU A 278 -8.20 -10.31 -8.41
C GLU A 278 -9.51 -9.82 -7.79
N ARG A 279 -9.43 -9.32 -6.55
CA ARG A 279 -10.50 -8.55 -5.93
C ARG A 279 -10.14 -7.06 -5.97
N ILE A 280 -10.73 -6.34 -6.91
CA ILE A 280 -10.45 -4.92 -7.12
C ILE A 280 -11.50 -4.07 -6.39
N LEU A 281 -11.04 -3.24 -5.46
CA LEU A 281 -11.84 -2.28 -4.70
C LEU A 281 -11.34 -0.86 -5.03
N ALA A 282 -11.84 -0.24 -6.09
CA ALA A 282 -11.25 1.00 -6.60
C ALA A 282 -11.41 2.21 -5.66
N GLY A 283 -12.34 2.15 -4.73
CA GLY A 283 -12.56 3.22 -3.76
C GLY A 283 -13.50 4.27 -4.34
N GLY A 284 -13.24 5.54 -4.10
CA GLY A 284 -14.11 6.60 -4.63
C GLY A 284 -13.32 7.54 -5.51
N GLY A 285 -13.91 8.08 -6.57
CA GLY A 285 -13.15 8.96 -7.45
C GLY A 285 -13.65 9.00 -8.88
N LYS A 286 -12.69 9.09 -9.80
CA LYS A 286 -12.95 9.00 -11.24
C LYS A 286 -11.94 8.02 -11.79
N ASP A 287 -12.17 6.77 -11.46
CA ASP A 287 -11.18 5.73 -11.55
C ASP A 287 -11.13 5.17 -12.97
N ARG A 288 -9.96 4.68 -13.33
CA ARG A 288 -9.71 4.02 -14.61
C ARG A 288 -9.14 2.65 -14.33
N ILE A 289 -9.96 1.64 -14.53
CA ILE A 289 -9.63 0.24 -14.29
C ILE A 289 -9.42 -0.43 -15.65
N ASP A 290 -8.21 -0.92 -15.87
CA ASP A 290 -7.84 -1.73 -17.04
C ASP A 290 -7.65 -3.18 -16.62
N ALA A 291 -8.70 -3.98 -16.81
CA ALA A 291 -8.73 -5.40 -16.49
C ALA A 291 -8.62 -6.29 -17.74
N ARG A 292 -7.97 -5.79 -18.80
CA ARG A 292 -7.74 -6.54 -20.05
C ARG A 292 -6.65 -7.60 -19.96
N ARG A 293 -5.81 -7.56 -18.92
CA ARG A 293 -4.71 -8.52 -18.72
C ARG A 293 -5.12 -9.80 -18.02
N GLY A 294 -6.26 -9.78 -17.32
CA GLY A 294 -6.75 -10.92 -16.54
C GLY A 294 -6.97 -12.12 -17.45
N LYS A 295 -6.34 -13.24 -17.10
CA LYS A 295 -6.65 -14.54 -17.71
C LYS A 295 -7.75 -15.28 -16.92
N ALA A 296 -8.09 -14.79 -15.74
CA ALA A 296 -9.17 -15.30 -14.92
C ALA A 296 -10.17 -14.20 -14.53
N PRO A 297 -11.40 -14.58 -14.14
CA PRO A 297 -12.45 -13.64 -13.78
C PRO A 297 -12.15 -12.82 -12.52
N ASP A 298 -12.04 -11.51 -12.66
CA ASP A 298 -11.94 -10.59 -11.52
C ASP A 298 -13.28 -10.34 -10.81
N ARG A 299 -13.20 -9.93 -9.55
CA ARG A 299 -14.32 -9.33 -8.80
C ARG A 299 -14.04 -7.84 -8.59
N ILE A 300 -14.74 -7.00 -9.34
CA ILE A 300 -14.46 -5.57 -9.43
C ILE A 300 -15.59 -4.77 -8.78
N ASN A 301 -15.23 -3.91 -7.85
CA ASN A 301 -16.09 -2.89 -7.30
C ASN A 301 -15.46 -1.53 -7.60
N CYS A 302 -16.03 -0.79 -8.56
CA CYS A 302 -15.55 0.55 -8.88
C CYS A 302 -15.83 1.55 -7.74
N GLY A 303 -16.80 1.27 -6.87
CA GLY A 303 -17.18 2.16 -5.78
C GLY A 303 -17.92 3.41 -6.29
N PRO A 304 -18.05 4.46 -5.46
CA PRO A 304 -18.75 5.68 -5.87
C PRO A 304 -17.87 6.57 -6.75
N GLY A 305 -18.36 6.99 -7.93
CA GLY A 305 -17.53 7.84 -8.75
C GLY A 305 -18.05 8.14 -10.15
N ARG A 306 -17.10 8.41 -11.05
CA ARG A 306 -17.33 8.48 -12.50
C ARG A 306 -16.33 7.56 -13.18
N ASP A 307 -16.43 6.30 -12.82
CA ASP A 307 -15.41 5.29 -13.03
C ASP A 307 -15.56 4.65 -14.39
N ARG A 308 -14.41 4.22 -14.91
CA ARG A 308 -14.30 3.58 -16.21
C ARG A 308 -13.61 2.25 -16.07
N LEU A 309 -14.33 1.20 -16.43
CA LEU A 309 -13.83 -0.16 -16.50
C LEU A 309 -13.63 -0.59 -17.96
N VAL A 310 -12.49 -1.19 -18.25
CA VAL A 310 -12.21 -1.84 -19.54
C VAL A 310 -11.92 -3.32 -19.30
N LEU A 311 -12.67 -4.20 -19.97
CA LEU A 311 -12.59 -5.65 -19.83
C LEU A 311 -12.53 -6.35 -21.20
N PRO A 312 -12.02 -7.58 -21.28
CA PRO A 312 -12.18 -8.45 -22.45
C PRO A 312 -13.66 -8.75 -22.77
N LYS A 313 -14.00 -8.93 -24.05
CA LYS A 313 -15.26 -9.60 -24.43
C LYS A 313 -15.14 -11.06 -23.95
N HIS A 314 -16.02 -11.51 -23.06
CA HIS A 314 -15.99 -12.84 -22.42
C HIS A 314 -14.99 -13.05 -21.27
N SER A 315 -14.65 -12.01 -20.50
CA SER A 315 -13.74 -12.16 -19.35
C SER A 315 -14.29 -13.00 -18.19
N GLY A 316 -15.62 -13.16 -18.09
CA GLY A 316 -16.28 -13.77 -16.93
C GLY A 316 -16.23 -12.93 -15.65
N SER A 317 -15.50 -11.81 -15.64
CA SER A 317 -15.34 -10.93 -14.48
C SER A 317 -16.68 -10.37 -14.01
N LYS A 318 -16.89 -10.36 -12.71
CA LYS A 318 -18.06 -9.74 -12.08
C LYS A 318 -17.71 -8.32 -11.69
N TYR A 319 -18.55 -7.36 -12.05
CA TYR A 319 -18.34 -5.95 -11.70
C TYR A 319 -19.61 -5.30 -11.15
N ARG A 320 -19.44 -4.28 -10.32
CA ARG A 320 -20.52 -3.43 -9.83
C ARG A 320 -20.06 -1.98 -9.64
N SER A 321 -21.03 -1.08 -9.56
CA SER A 321 -20.82 0.35 -9.31
C SER A 321 -19.90 1.04 -10.32
N CYS A 322 -19.82 0.54 -11.55
CA CYS A 322 -18.98 1.13 -12.59
C CYS A 322 -19.85 1.94 -13.56
N GLU A 323 -19.66 3.25 -13.64
CA GLU A 323 -20.51 4.14 -14.44
C GLU A 323 -20.29 3.95 -15.95
N ARG A 324 -19.08 3.52 -16.37
CA ARG A 324 -18.75 3.30 -17.77
C ARG A 324 -17.97 2.01 -17.97
N VAL A 325 -18.56 1.02 -18.61
CA VAL A 325 -17.91 -0.26 -18.92
C VAL A 325 -17.68 -0.39 -20.42
N LYS A 326 -16.46 -0.72 -20.83
CA LYS A 326 -16.10 -1.01 -22.23
C LYS A 326 -15.54 -2.42 -22.36
N HIS A 327 -16.23 -3.25 -23.12
CA HIS A 327 -15.72 -4.56 -23.54
C HIS A 327 -14.87 -4.39 -24.81
N ARG A 328 -13.63 -4.87 -24.80
CA ARG A 328 -12.72 -4.89 -25.96
C ARG A 328 -12.35 -6.34 -26.29
N GLY A 329 -12.38 -6.68 -27.57
CA GLY A 329 -11.78 -7.89 -28.11
C GLY A 329 -10.36 -7.60 -28.56
#